data_AF-A0A949RAF8-F1
#
_entry.id   AF-A0A949RAF8-F1
#
_cell.length_a   1.000
_cell.length_b   1.000
_cell.length_c   1.000
_cell.angle_alpha   90.00
_cell.angle_beta   90.00
_cell.angle_gamma   90.00
#
_symmetry.space_group_name_H-M   'P 1'
#
loop_
_entity.id
_entity.type
_entity.pdbx_description
1 polymer ?
#
loop_
_entity_poly.entity_id
_entity_poly.type
_entity_poly.pdbx_seq_one_letter_code
_entity_poly.pdbx_strand_id
1 'polypeptide(L)'
;MPRSIPGWLRNRYGAAVLVLFAWIAFFDEYDLWTTFKLRRQLAHMKAEQAWYHEQIGVTRQHLHQLTSDKQLLEKFARERYLMKRDNEEIFVLVPAEE
;
A
#
# COMPACT_ATOMS: atom_id res chain seq x y z
N MET A 1 7.02 -57.59 2.34
CA MET A 1 6.07 -57.03 1.36
C MET A 1 6.83 -56.69 0.09
N PRO A 2 6.57 -57.35 -1.07
CA PRO A 2 7.30 -57.02 -2.29
C PRO A 2 6.76 -55.70 -2.85
N ARG A 3 7.61 -54.67 -2.89
CA ARG A 3 7.33 -53.40 -3.59
C ARG A 3 7.37 -53.65 -5.08
N SER A 4 6.22 -53.93 -5.69
CA SER A 4 6.08 -53.99 -7.14
C SER A 4 6.21 -52.58 -7.71
N ILE A 5 7.36 -52.28 -8.32
CA ILE A 5 7.58 -51.06 -9.08
C ILE A 5 6.66 -51.10 -10.31
N PRO A 6 5.86 -50.05 -10.59
CA PRO A 6 4.99 -50.02 -11.75
C PRO A 6 5.76 -50.26 -13.06
N GLY A 7 5.20 -51.03 -13.99
CA GLY A 7 5.92 -51.46 -15.21
C GLY A 7 6.45 -50.32 -16.10
N TRP A 8 5.86 -49.13 -16.00
CA TRP A 8 6.30 -47.93 -16.68
C TRP A 8 7.55 -47.28 -16.04
N LEU A 9 7.82 -47.50 -14.75
CA LEU A 9 9.09 -47.11 -14.09
C LEU A 9 10.25 -48.04 -14.44
N ARG A 10 9.98 -49.27 -14.93
CA ARG A 10 11.03 -50.22 -15.31
C ARG A 10 11.68 -49.85 -16.65
N ASN A 11 11.05 -48.97 -17.43
CA ASN A 11 11.60 -48.43 -18.68
C ASN A 11 12.53 -47.24 -18.38
N ARG A 12 13.75 -47.26 -18.93
CA ARG A 12 14.74 -46.17 -18.81
C ARG A 12 14.18 -44.80 -19.20
N TYR A 13 13.26 -44.76 -20.17
CA TYR A 13 12.61 -43.53 -20.60
C TYR A 13 11.55 -43.04 -19.61
N GLY A 14 10.77 -43.95 -19.00
CA GLY A 14 9.75 -43.59 -18.01
C GLY A 14 10.36 -43.11 -16.69
N ALA A 15 11.46 -43.72 -16.25
CA ALA A 15 12.23 -43.24 -15.12
C ALA A 15 12.84 -41.85 -15.37
N ALA A 16 13.40 -41.61 -16.57
CA ALA A 16 13.93 -40.30 -16.94
C ALA A 16 12.86 -39.20 -16.96
N VAL A 17 11.67 -39.50 -17.50
CA VAL A 17 10.54 -38.56 -17.51
C VAL A 17 10.06 -38.28 -16.08
N LEU A 18 9.99 -39.28 -15.20
CA LEU A 18 9.64 -39.07 -13.80
C LEU A 18 10.64 -38.20 -13.05
N VAL A 19 11.93 -38.43 -13.29
CA VAL A 19 13.00 -37.61 -12.70
C VAL A 19 12.91 -36.17 -13.24
N LEU A 20 12.61 -36.00 -14.53
CA LEU A 20 12.39 -34.68 -15.13
C LEU A 20 11.16 -33.98 -14.54
N PHE A 21 10.04 -34.67 -14.37
CA PHE A 21 8.85 -34.11 -13.72
C PHE A 21 9.08 -33.79 -12.26
N ALA A 22 9.79 -34.66 -11.52
CA ALA A 22 10.18 -34.37 -10.15
C ALA A 22 11.14 -33.18 -10.10
N TRP A 23 12.09 -33.08 -11.02
CA TRP A 23 12.99 -31.93 -11.12
C TRP A 23 12.20 -30.65 -11.40
N ILE A 24 11.27 -30.68 -12.35
CA ILE A 24 10.42 -29.52 -12.65
C ILE A 24 9.51 -29.19 -11.45
N ALA A 25 9.03 -30.19 -10.71
CA ALA A 25 8.17 -29.96 -9.56
C ALA A 25 8.91 -29.43 -8.31
N PHE A 26 10.18 -29.79 -8.11
CA PHE A 26 10.94 -29.46 -6.89
C PHE A 26 12.05 -28.41 -7.10
N PHE A 27 12.62 -28.33 -8.30
CA PHE A 27 13.75 -27.43 -8.63
C PHE A 27 13.38 -26.34 -9.64
N ASP A 28 12.23 -26.41 -10.32
CA ASP A 28 11.83 -25.35 -11.26
C ASP A 28 11.39 -24.08 -10.53
N GLU A 29 11.63 -22.97 -11.20
CA GLU A 29 11.56 -21.59 -10.73
C GLU A 29 10.13 -21.06 -10.54
N TYR A 30 9.12 -21.96 -10.51
CA TYR A 30 7.74 -21.62 -10.17
C TYR A 30 7.60 -21.38 -8.66
N ASP A 31 8.28 -20.33 -8.21
CA ASP A 31 8.23 -19.88 -6.85
C ASP A 31 6.86 -19.23 -6.61
N LEU A 32 5.89 -20.08 -6.25
CA LEU A 32 4.55 -19.69 -5.84
C LEU A 32 4.61 -18.68 -4.69
N TRP A 33 5.66 -18.75 -3.87
CA TRP A 33 5.92 -17.81 -2.79
C TRP A 33 6.28 -16.43 -3.33
N THR A 34 7.20 -16.34 -4.28
CA THR A 34 7.55 -15.07 -4.95
C THR A 34 6.35 -14.49 -5.69
N THR A 35 5.58 -15.32 -6.39
CA THR A 35 4.35 -14.86 -7.07
C THR A 35 3.33 -14.31 -6.09
N PHE A 36 3.12 -14.96 -4.94
CA PHE A 36 2.25 -14.49 -3.89
C PHE A 36 2.75 -13.17 -3.28
N LYS A 37 4.05 -13.07 -3.00
CA LYS A 37 4.68 -11.84 -2.48
C LYS A 37 4.52 -10.68 -3.46
N LEU A 38 4.75 -10.89 -4.75
CA LEU A 38 4.56 -9.88 -5.80
C LEU A 38 3.09 -9.45 -5.88
N ARG A 39 2.13 -10.38 -5.83
CA ARG A 39 0.71 -10.05 -5.83
C ARG A 39 0.32 -9.19 -4.62
N ARG A 40 0.84 -9.50 -3.43
CA ARG A 40 0.61 -8.72 -2.22
C ARG A 40 1.22 -7.32 -2.32
N GLN A 41 2.45 -7.21 -2.82
CA GLN A 41 3.10 -5.92 -3.08
C GLN A 41 2.31 -5.08 -4.08
N LEU A 42 1.83 -5.71 -5.16
CA LEU A 42 1.03 -5.03 -6.17
C LEU A 42 -0.31 -4.52 -5.61
N ALA A 43 -0.97 -5.31 -4.75
CA ALA A 43 -2.18 -4.86 -4.06
C ALA A 43 -1.90 -3.68 -3.12
N HIS A 44 -0.78 -3.70 -2.39
CA HIS A 44 -0.35 -2.61 -1.52
C HIS A 44 -0.11 -1.31 -2.30
N MET A 45 0.68 -1.39 -3.38
CA MET A 45 1.00 -0.22 -4.22
C MET A 45 -0.28 0.39 -4.83
N LYS A 46 -1.25 -0.43 -5.23
CA LYS A 46 -2.55 0.06 -5.72
C LYS A 46 -3.37 0.75 -4.64
N ALA A 47 -3.35 0.22 -3.41
CA ALA A 47 -4.03 0.84 -2.28
C ALA A 47 -3.40 2.20 -1.93
N GLU A 48 -2.07 2.28 -1.89
CA GLU A 48 -1.35 3.54 -1.69
C GLU A 48 -1.67 4.54 -2.81
N GLN A 49 -1.65 4.11 -4.06
CA GLN A 49 -1.99 4.97 -5.20
C GLN A 49 -3.41 5.55 -5.05
N ALA A 50 -4.39 4.73 -4.69
CA ALA A 50 -5.77 5.18 -4.47
C ALA A 50 -5.84 6.21 -3.33
N TRP A 51 -5.17 5.94 -2.22
CA TRP A 51 -5.11 6.85 -1.07
C TRP A 51 -4.49 8.20 -1.43
N TYR A 52 -3.34 8.21 -2.13
CA TYR A 52 -2.72 9.45 -2.58
C TYR A 52 -3.62 10.23 -3.54
N HIS A 53 -4.37 9.55 -4.41
CA HIS A 53 -5.29 10.21 -5.33
C HIS A 53 -6.41 10.94 -4.58
N GLU A 54 -6.97 10.31 -3.54
CA GLU A 54 -7.95 10.92 -2.65
C GLU A 54 -7.36 12.14 -1.91
N GLN A 55 -6.18 11.98 -1.31
CA GLN A 55 -5.48 13.05 -0.59
C GLN A 55 -5.14 14.25 -1.47
N ILE A 56 -4.77 14.01 -2.72
CA ILE A 56 -4.56 15.10 -3.70
C ILE A 56 -5.86 15.87 -3.93
N GLY A 57 -7.01 15.17 -4.02
CA GLY A 57 -8.32 15.80 -4.14
C GLY A 57 -8.62 16.74 -2.97
N VAL A 58 -8.47 16.23 -1.74
CA VAL A 58 -8.66 17.00 -0.50
C VAL A 58 -7.70 18.19 -0.44
N THR A 59 -6.42 17.96 -0.72
CA THR A 59 -5.38 19.01 -0.68
C THR A 59 -5.66 20.09 -1.72
N ARG A 60 -6.13 19.73 -2.92
CA ARG A 60 -6.54 20.70 -3.95
C ARG A 60 -7.74 21.53 -3.50
N GLN A 61 -8.71 20.94 -2.80
CA GLN A 61 -9.83 21.68 -2.24
C GLN A 61 -9.35 22.68 -1.17
N HIS A 62 -8.44 22.27 -0.28
CA HIS A 62 -7.84 23.18 0.70
C HIS A 62 -7.05 24.31 0.02
N LEU A 63 -6.24 23.99 -0.99
CA LEU A 63 -5.51 25.00 -1.78
C LEU A 63 -6.46 25.95 -2.49
N HIS A 64 -7.58 25.46 -3.02
CA HIS A 64 -8.58 26.31 -3.65
C HIS A 64 -9.19 27.25 -2.61
N GLN A 65 -9.57 26.78 -1.43
CA GLN A 65 -10.07 27.63 -0.34
C GLN A 65 -9.06 28.71 0.09
N LEU A 66 -7.76 28.39 0.08
CA LEU A 66 -6.67 29.33 0.39
C LEU A 66 -6.43 30.38 -0.71
N THR A 67 -6.60 30.00 -1.99
CA THR A 67 -6.25 30.84 -3.14
C THR A 67 -7.42 31.61 -3.74
N SER A 68 -8.65 31.21 -3.46
CA SER A 68 -9.85 31.81 -4.08
C SER A 68 -10.21 33.18 -3.54
N ASP A 69 -10.01 33.40 -2.23
CA ASP A 69 -10.44 34.63 -1.57
C ASP A 69 -9.51 34.98 -0.41
N LYS A 70 -9.07 36.25 -0.38
CA LYS A 70 -8.29 36.82 0.72
C LYS A 70 -9.02 36.68 2.07
N GLN A 71 -10.35 36.77 2.06
CA GLN A 71 -11.16 36.63 3.29
C GLN A 71 -11.15 35.19 3.81
N LEU A 72 -11.23 34.19 2.93
CA LEU A 72 -11.15 32.78 3.31
C LEU A 72 -9.75 32.41 3.82
N LEU A 73 -8.70 32.96 3.21
CA LEU A 73 -7.32 32.80 3.66
C LEU A 73 -7.10 33.39 5.06
N GLU A 74 -7.58 34.62 5.31
CA GLU A 74 -7.47 35.26 6.62
C GLU A 74 -8.24 34.48 7.69
N LYS A 75 -9.45 33.99 7.37
CA LYS A 75 -10.24 33.14 8.27
C LYS A 75 -9.51 31.84 8.62
N PHE A 76 -8.95 31.15 7.62
CA PHE A 76 -8.19 29.91 7.84
C PHE A 76 -6.94 30.14 8.70
N ALA A 77 -6.17 31.21 8.42
CA ALA A 77 -4.98 31.56 9.19
C ALA A 77 -5.32 31.87 10.66
N ARG A 78 -6.45 32.54 10.91
CA ARG A 78 -6.94 32.87 12.26
C ARG A 78 -7.46 31.64 13.02
N GLU A 79 -8.25 30.77 12.38
CA GLU A 79 -8.85 29.60 13.06
C GLU A 79 -7.85 28.45 13.29
N ARG A 80 -6.97 28.18 12.32
CA ARG A 80 -6.05 27.03 12.38
C ARG A 80 -4.72 27.35 13.04
N TYR A 81 -4.22 28.56 12.84
CA TYR A 81 -2.88 28.96 13.26
C TYR A 81 -2.89 30.12 14.26
N LEU A 82 -4.08 30.61 14.67
CA LEU A 82 -4.23 31.74 15.59
C LEU A 82 -3.41 32.96 15.17
N MET A 83 -3.27 33.17 13.86
CA MET A 83 -2.51 34.31 13.33
C MET A 83 -3.20 35.63 13.69
N LYS A 84 -2.40 36.60 14.15
CA LYS A 84 -2.82 37.96 14.48
C LYS A 84 -2.04 38.98 13.67
N ARG A 85 -2.61 40.18 13.52
CA ARG A 85 -1.86 41.35 13.04
C ARG A 85 -1.03 41.92 14.19
N ASP A 86 0.03 42.66 13.88
CA ASP A 86 0.93 43.23 14.90
C ASP A 86 0.22 44.18 15.87
N ASN A 87 -0.90 44.76 15.45
CA ASN A 87 -1.75 45.67 16.24
C ASN A 87 -2.97 44.98 16.88
N GLU A 88 -2.98 43.66 16.99
CA GLU A 88 -4.11 42.88 17.52
C GLU A 88 -3.68 42.01 18.71
N GLU A 89 -4.48 42.00 19.78
CA GLU A 89 -4.30 41.13 20.95
C GLU A 89 -5.35 40.02 20.95
N ILE A 90 -4.90 38.76 20.98
CA ILE A 90 -5.77 37.58 21.07
C ILE A 90 -5.84 37.12 22.52
N PHE A 91 -7.05 37.01 23.07
CA PHE A 91 -7.30 36.43 24.39
C PHE A 91 -7.88 35.02 24.23
N VAL A 92 -7.19 34.00 24.75
CA VAL A 92 -7.71 32.63 24.83
C VAL A 92 -8.21 32.40 26.24
N LEU A 93 -9.53 32.24 26.39
CA LEU A 93 -10.15 31.97 27.68
C LEU A 93 -9.99 30.49 28.02
N VAL A 94 -9.16 30.20 29.02
CA VAL A 94 -9.02 28.85 29.58
C VAL A 94 -9.85 28.81 30.87
N PRO A 95 -10.70 27.79 31.08
CA PRO A 95 -11.41 27.63 32.35
C PRO A 95 -10.39 27.53 33.50
N ALA A 96 -10.69 28.16 34.63
CA ALA A 96 -9.85 28.06 35.82
C ALA A 96 -9.79 26.60 36.27
N GLU A 97 -8.58 26.05 36.35
CA GLU A 97 -8.36 24.75 36.97
C GLU A 97 -8.68 24.89 38.47
N GLU A 98 -9.69 24.16 38.95
CA GLU A 98 -10.07 24.07 40.38
C GLU A 98 -9.06 23.25 41.19
#